data_AF-A0A6G6J845-F1
#
_entry.id   AF-A0A6G6J845-F1
#
_cell.length_a   1.000
_cell.length_b   1.000
_cell.length_c   1.000
_cell.angle_alpha   90.00
_cell.angle_beta   90.00
_cell.angle_gamma   90.00
#
_symmetry.space_group_name_H-M   'P 1'
#
loop_
_entity.id
_entity.type
_entity.pdbx_description
1 polymer ?
#
loop_
_entity_poly.entity_id
_entity_poly.type
_entity_poly.pdbx_seq_one_letter_code
_entity_poly.pdbx_strand_id
1 'polypeptide(L)'
;MKKEVRDSLSKDFVQQLERALAAREETLNSIEQQVLTMAAVASDLLMGLEIELSHFPLTIGEKTCSTFWKWSPAKRSAGSLRLYLKCNDYETGRLASRRMVIQPSAPGDVGPILEDLLGKRQSGHLLRMISEFLDHSDRASRWAHQLAGAETIRTEEFGSVISAWVGLLAENAAPAATRLRELITRFNAVDDELRHAVFEFNESSQPVRYGSIICRPDVSPSDPLGPTEPVFRVVTYFNRATGKRQTTPIAEYKRGHILRELRASLTTKLGREPEPAEVEGALQGQRRRSTSPWITREVISHCYLGKHSSNILRQQKNIAAFMEEWLALRGQFQALLEP
;
A
#
# COMPACT_ATOMS: atom_id res chain seq x y z
N MET A 1 10.88 39.60 -19.00
CA MET A 1 9.81 38.58 -19.17
C MET A 1 9.25 38.27 -17.79
N LYS A 2 7.95 38.51 -17.54
CA LYS A 2 7.37 38.64 -16.20
C LYS A 2 7.36 37.31 -15.43
N LYS A 3 7.70 37.41 -14.15
CA LYS A 3 7.70 36.36 -13.09
C LYS A 3 6.38 35.57 -13.02
N GLU A 4 5.29 36.14 -13.52
CA GLU A 4 3.92 35.61 -13.49
C GLU A 4 3.69 34.39 -14.40
N VAL A 5 4.50 34.17 -15.45
CA VAL A 5 4.36 33.00 -16.35
C VAL A 5 5.07 31.75 -15.78
N ARG A 6 5.91 31.92 -14.74
CA ARG A 6 6.48 30.79 -13.97
C ARG A 6 5.39 30.06 -13.14
N ASP A 7 4.26 30.71 -12.86
CA ASP A 7 3.31 30.29 -11.83
C ASP A 7 2.07 29.50 -12.30
N SER A 8 1.71 29.51 -13.59
CA SER A 8 0.46 28.87 -14.03
C SER A 8 0.49 27.33 -14.07
N LEU A 9 1.67 26.75 -13.83
CA LEU A 9 1.87 25.32 -13.67
C LEU A 9 2.31 24.93 -12.25
N SER A 10 2.32 25.88 -11.32
CA SER A 10 2.78 25.68 -9.95
C SER A 10 1.62 25.63 -8.96
N LYS A 11 0.64 26.55 -8.97
CA LYS A 11 -0.28 26.69 -7.83
C LYS A 11 -1.15 25.47 -7.53
N ASP A 12 -1.90 24.95 -8.51
CA ASP A 12 -2.81 23.81 -8.25
C ASP A 12 -2.05 22.53 -7.91
N PHE A 13 -0.94 22.26 -8.60
CA PHE A 13 -0.10 21.09 -8.31
C PHE A 13 0.64 21.24 -6.97
N VAL A 14 1.16 22.41 -6.66
CA VAL A 14 1.80 22.69 -5.35
C VAL A 14 0.78 22.52 -4.24
N GLN A 15 -0.43 23.03 -4.40
CA GLN A 15 -1.50 22.86 -3.42
C GLN A 15 -1.90 21.38 -3.27
N GLN A 16 -2.00 20.63 -4.37
CA GLN A 16 -2.26 19.19 -4.32
C GLN A 16 -1.13 18.43 -3.62
N LEU A 17 0.13 18.79 -3.93
CA LEU A 17 1.32 18.19 -3.33
C LEU A 17 1.38 18.49 -1.82
N GLU A 18 1.15 19.73 -1.40
CA GLU A 18 1.10 20.14 0.01
C GLU A 18 0.02 19.37 0.77
N ARG A 19 -1.19 19.23 0.19
CA ARG A 19 -2.26 18.43 0.79
C ARG A 19 -1.89 16.96 0.92
N ALA A 20 -1.26 16.37 -0.10
CA ALA A 20 -0.84 14.97 -0.06
C ALA A 20 0.25 14.74 1.00
N LEU A 21 1.22 15.66 1.10
CA LEU A 21 2.27 15.59 2.13
C LEU A 21 1.70 15.72 3.54
N ALA A 22 0.74 16.62 3.76
CA ALA A 22 0.05 16.75 5.05
C ALA A 22 -0.75 15.49 5.40
N ALA A 23 -1.48 14.92 4.44
CA ALA A 23 -2.23 13.67 4.65
C ALA A 23 -1.31 12.48 4.95
N ARG A 24 -0.13 12.42 4.31
CA ARG A 24 0.91 11.43 4.60
C ARG A 24 1.44 11.57 6.02
N GLU A 25 1.75 12.79 6.44
CA GLU A 25 2.21 13.07 7.80
C GLU A 25 1.16 12.67 8.84
N GLU A 26 -0.10 13.03 8.63
CA GLU A 26 -1.22 12.62 9.48
C GLU A 26 -1.36 11.09 9.54
N THR A 27 -1.23 10.40 8.40
CA THR A 27 -1.28 8.94 8.33
C THR A 27 -0.15 8.32 9.14
N LEU A 28 1.09 8.78 8.96
CA LEU A 28 2.26 8.22 9.67
C LEU A 28 2.16 8.45 11.19
N ASN A 29 1.73 9.65 11.61
CA ASN A 29 1.50 9.97 13.02
C ASN A 29 0.37 9.12 13.62
N SER A 30 -0.68 8.86 12.84
CA SER A 30 -1.79 7.99 13.25
C SER A 30 -1.34 6.55 13.47
N ILE A 31 -0.50 6.00 12.58
CA ILE A 31 0.08 4.65 12.77
C ILE A 31 0.94 4.64 14.03
N GLU A 32 1.81 5.63 14.25
CA GLU A 32 2.65 5.72 15.44
C GLU A 32 1.81 5.69 16.73
N GLN A 33 0.76 6.51 16.77
CA GLN A 33 -0.15 6.54 17.91
C GLN A 33 -0.87 5.20 18.12
N GLN A 34 -1.33 4.56 17.04
CA GLN A 34 -1.99 3.25 17.11
C GLN A 34 -1.05 2.15 17.59
N VAL A 35 0.23 2.17 17.19
CA VAL A 35 1.25 1.22 17.68
C VAL A 35 1.51 1.42 19.17
N LEU A 36 1.60 2.67 19.64
CA LEU A 36 1.80 2.96 21.06
C LEU A 36 0.63 2.47 21.93
N THR A 37 -0.60 2.58 21.42
CA THR A 37 -1.81 2.21 22.18
C THR A 37 -2.33 0.80 21.86
N MET A 38 -1.64 0.02 21.03
CA MET A 38 -2.17 -1.25 20.49
C MET A 38 -2.58 -2.25 21.57
N ALA A 39 -1.86 -2.31 22.69
CA ALA A 39 -2.18 -3.19 23.82
C ALA A 39 -3.37 -2.69 24.65
N ALA A 40 -3.52 -1.36 24.81
CA ALA A 40 -4.65 -0.77 25.51
C ALA A 40 -5.94 -0.97 24.70
N VAL A 41 -5.91 -0.65 23.40
CA VAL A 41 -7.04 -0.89 22.48
C VAL A 41 -7.40 -2.38 22.44
N ALA A 42 -6.41 -3.26 22.40
CA ALA A 42 -6.65 -4.71 22.47
C ALA A 42 -7.39 -5.12 23.75
N SER A 43 -6.98 -4.57 24.90
CA SER A 43 -7.61 -4.85 26.19
C SER A 43 -9.05 -4.33 26.26
N ASP A 44 -9.31 -3.14 25.73
CA ASP A 44 -10.65 -2.54 25.70
C ASP A 44 -11.60 -3.34 24.81
N LEU A 45 -11.15 -3.73 23.61
CA LEU A 45 -11.92 -4.56 22.69
C LEU A 45 -12.20 -5.95 23.28
N LEU A 46 -11.20 -6.55 23.96
CA LEU A 46 -11.36 -7.82 24.66
C LEU A 46 -12.38 -7.74 25.78
N MET A 47 -12.34 -6.69 26.61
CA MET A 47 -13.28 -6.54 27.73
C MET A 47 -14.72 -6.51 27.23
N GLY A 48 -15.01 -5.74 26.16
CA GLY A 48 -16.33 -5.74 25.53
C GLY A 48 -16.72 -7.11 25.00
N LEU A 49 -15.80 -7.80 24.33
CA LEU A 49 -16.05 -9.11 23.76
C LEU A 49 -16.23 -10.20 24.84
N GLU A 50 -15.49 -10.14 25.95
CA GLU A 50 -15.60 -11.08 27.06
C GLU A 50 -16.95 -11.02 27.75
N ILE A 51 -17.57 -9.84 27.86
CA ILE A 51 -18.93 -9.69 28.36
C ILE A 51 -19.90 -10.50 27.48
N GLU A 52 -19.81 -10.37 26.16
CA GLU A 52 -20.66 -11.14 25.25
C GLU A 52 -20.32 -12.63 25.25
N LEU A 53 -19.04 -12.99 25.34
CA LEU A 53 -18.60 -14.38 25.39
C LEU A 53 -18.93 -15.07 26.73
N SER A 54 -19.20 -14.32 27.80
CA SER A 54 -19.57 -14.87 29.10
C SER A 54 -20.90 -15.63 29.10
N HIS A 55 -21.74 -15.41 28.08
CA HIS A 55 -22.95 -16.21 27.84
C HIS A 55 -22.64 -17.66 27.47
N PHE A 56 -21.41 -17.95 27.03
CA PHE A 56 -20.96 -19.32 26.74
C PHE A 56 -20.38 -19.99 27.99
N PRO A 57 -20.60 -21.31 28.16
CA PRO A 57 -21.24 -22.22 27.22
C PRO A 57 -22.77 -22.12 27.20
N LEU A 58 -23.35 -22.27 26.00
CA LEU A 58 -24.80 -22.35 25.79
C LEU A 58 -25.22 -23.78 25.51
N THR A 59 -26.36 -24.19 26.05
CA THR A 59 -26.93 -25.53 25.80
C THR A 59 -28.32 -25.40 25.20
N ILE A 60 -28.54 -26.01 24.03
CA ILE A 60 -29.83 -26.09 23.36
C ILE A 60 -30.12 -27.56 23.03
N GLY A 61 -31.13 -28.14 23.68
CA GLY A 61 -31.38 -29.58 23.61
C GLY A 61 -30.20 -30.36 24.18
N GLU A 62 -29.68 -31.32 23.40
CA GLU A 62 -28.50 -32.13 23.76
C GLU A 62 -27.16 -31.52 23.28
N LYS A 63 -27.22 -30.35 22.62
CA LYS A 63 -26.05 -29.66 22.07
C LYS A 63 -25.53 -28.62 23.06
N THR A 64 -24.25 -28.72 23.41
CA THR A 64 -23.53 -27.69 24.19
C THR A 64 -22.47 -27.04 23.33
N CYS A 65 -22.57 -25.72 23.12
CA CYS A 65 -21.57 -24.94 22.41
C CYS A 65 -20.79 -24.03 23.36
N SER A 66 -19.47 -24.01 23.23
CA SER A 66 -18.54 -23.19 24.02
C SER A 66 -17.53 -22.49 23.11
N THR A 67 -16.99 -21.35 23.54
CA THR A 67 -15.98 -20.62 22.81
C THR A 67 -14.60 -20.78 23.45
N PHE A 68 -13.54 -20.70 22.64
CA PHE A 68 -12.17 -20.68 23.14
C PHE A 68 -11.22 -20.01 22.14
N TRP A 69 -10.18 -19.38 22.68
CA TRP A 69 -9.14 -18.71 21.89
C TRP A 69 -7.99 -19.64 21.57
N LYS A 70 -7.41 -19.46 20.39
CA LYS A 70 -6.17 -20.14 20.01
C LYS A 70 -5.29 -19.20 19.21
N TRP A 71 -3.99 -19.25 19.50
CA TRP A 71 -2.96 -18.63 18.68
C TRP A 71 -2.71 -19.47 17.44
N SER A 72 -2.76 -18.84 16.27
CA SER A 72 -2.41 -19.44 15.00
C SER A 72 -1.02 -18.92 14.61
N PRO A 73 0.07 -19.64 14.90
CA PRO A 73 1.40 -19.22 14.48
C PRO A 73 1.51 -19.34 12.96
N ALA A 74 2.22 -18.40 12.35
CA ALA A 74 2.55 -18.45 10.93
C ALA A 74 4.08 -18.55 10.76
N LYS A 75 4.54 -19.44 9.86
CA LYS A 75 5.98 -19.73 9.70
C LYS A 75 6.81 -18.57 9.12
N ARG A 76 6.16 -17.59 8.48
CA ARG A 76 6.81 -16.49 7.74
C ARG A 76 6.08 -15.15 7.89
N SER A 77 5.14 -15.05 8.82
CA SER A 77 4.36 -13.84 9.05
C SER A 77 4.00 -13.74 10.52
N ALA A 78 3.42 -12.62 10.92
CA ALA A 78 2.81 -12.51 12.24
C ALA A 78 1.79 -13.63 12.45
N GLY A 79 1.89 -14.32 13.59
CA GLY A 79 0.79 -15.14 14.08
C GLY A 79 -0.38 -14.26 14.50
N SER A 80 -1.54 -14.87 14.72
CA SER A 80 -2.71 -14.12 15.15
C SER A 80 -3.65 -14.92 16.04
N LEU A 81 -4.48 -14.19 16.80
CA LEU A 81 -5.54 -14.79 17.59
C LEU A 81 -6.71 -15.22 16.69
N ARG A 82 -7.27 -16.37 17.02
CA ARG A 82 -8.48 -16.89 16.39
C ARG A 82 -9.43 -17.40 17.46
N LEU A 83 -10.71 -17.02 17.32
CA LEU A 83 -11.79 -17.51 18.16
C LEU A 83 -12.41 -18.76 17.52
N TYR A 84 -12.65 -19.78 18.33
CA TYR A 84 -13.27 -21.01 17.89
C TYR A 84 -14.58 -21.24 18.63
N LEU A 85 -15.58 -21.75 17.90
CA LEU A 85 -16.78 -22.34 18.45
C LEU A 85 -16.60 -23.86 18.51
N LYS A 86 -16.69 -24.44 19.70
CA LYS A 86 -16.75 -25.88 19.93
C LYS A 86 -18.19 -26.26 20.23
N CYS A 87 -18.81 -27.08 19.38
CA CYS A 87 -20.11 -27.64 19.66
C CYS A 87 -19.98 -29.14 19.92
N ASN A 88 -20.54 -29.57 21.04
CA ASN A 88 -20.62 -30.97 21.44
C ASN A 88 -22.07 -31.41 21.29
N ASP A 89 -22.27 -32.58 20.69
CA ASP A 89 -23.58 -33.20 20.49
C ASP A 89 -23.50 -34.68 20.94
N TYR A 90 -24.58 -35.21 21.50
CA TYR A 90 -24.66 -36.61 21.93
C TYR A 90 -25.38 -37.43 20.85
N GLU A 91 -24.71 -37.68 19.73
CA GLU A 91 -25.25 -38.56 18.70
C GLU A 91 -25.13 -40.04 19.13
N THR A 92 -26.25 -40.74 19.26
CA THR A 92 -26.31 -42.19 19.54
C THR A 92 -25.56 -42.64 20.82
N GLY A 93 -25.54 -41.78 21.86
CA GLY A 93 -24.85 -42.07 23.12
C GLY A 93 -23.33 -41.88 23.08
N ARG A 94 -22.78 -41.33 21.99
CA ARG A 94 -21.36 -40.91 21.90
C ARG A 94 -21.27 -39.40 21.75
N LEU A 95 -20.31 -38.80 22.45
CA LEU A 95 -20.02 -37.37 22.34
C LEU A 95 -19.31 -37.08 21.02
N ALA A 96 -20.00 -36.46 20.07
CA ALA A 96 -19.43 -35.87 18.88
C ALA A 96 -19.01 -34.42 19.18
N SER A 97 -17.76 -34.05 18.88
CA SER A 97 -17.24 -32.69 19.11
C SER A 97 -16.74 -32.07 17.81
N ARG A 98 -17.37 -30.99 17.38
CA ARG A 98 -16.99 -30.19 16.20
C ARG A 98 -16.37 -28.87 16.65
N ARG A 99 -15.24 -28.49 16.05
CA ARG A 99 -14.58 -27.20 16.27
C ARG A 99 -14.60 -26.40 14.97
N MET A 100 -15.00 -25.15 15.03
CA MET A 100 -15.12 -24.27 13.87
C MET A 100 -14.47 -22.92 14.21
N VAL A 101 -13.68 -22.38 13.28
CA VAL A 101 -13.14 -21.02 13.42
C VAL A 101 -14.29 -20.04 13.18
N ILE A 102 -14.43 -19.04 14.04
CA ILE A 102 -15.38 -17.96 13.80
C ILE A 102 -14.71 -16.96 12.85
N GLN A 103 -15.22 -16.85 11.63
CA GLN A 103 -14.75 -15.91 10.60
C GLN A 103 -15.92 -15.00 10.18
N PRO A 104 -16.03 -13.79 10.73
CA PRO A 104 -17.16 -12.89 10.46
C PRO A 104 -17.33 -12.52 8.98
N SER A 105 -16.22 -12.41 8.25
CA SER A 105 -16.19 -11.94 6.86
C SER A 105 -16.34 -13.05 5.82
N ALA A 106 -16.33 -14.32 6.22
CA ALA A 106 -16.48 -15.44 5.32
C ALA A 106 -17.91 -16.01 5.41
N PRO A 107 -18.54 -16.41 4.28
CA PRO A 107 -19.77 -17.19 4.32
C PRO A 107 -19.46 -18.57 4.90
N GLY A 108 -19.47 -18.66 6.23
CA GLY A 108 -19.13 -19.86 6.99
C GLY A 108 -20.33 -20.40 7.76
N ASP A 109 -20.28 -21.70 8.05
CA ASP A 109 -21.30 -22.45 8.79
C ASP A 109 -21.62 -21.89 10.19
N VAL A 110 -20.76 -21.03 10.75
CA VAL A 110 -20.88 -20.55 12.13
C VAL A 110 -21.97 -19.49 12.30
N GLY A 111 -22.21 -18.65 11.28
CA GLY A 111 -23.21 -17.58 11.36
C GLY A 111 -24.61 -18.10 11.70
N PRO A 112 -25.17 -19.04 10.90
CA PRO A 112 -26.47 -19.65 11.19
C PRO A 112 -26.53 -20.34 12.57
N ILE A 113 -25.44 -21.01 12.98
CA ILE A 113 -25.38 -21.67 14.30
C ILE A 113 -25.46 -20.63 15.43
N LEU A 114 -24.77 -19.50 15.31
CA LEU A 114 -24.87 -18.42 16.29
C LEU A 114 -26.24 -17.75 16.27
N GLU A 115 -26.88 -17.62 15.10
CA GLU A 115 -28.25 -17.11 15.00
C GLU A 115 -29.25 -18.02 15.73
N ASP A 116 -29.09 -19.35 15.62
CA ASP A 116 -29.92 -20.32 16.33
C ASP A 116 -29.67 -20.27 17.85
N LEU A 117 -28.42 -20.04 18.28
CA LEU A 117 -28.04 -20.01 19.69
C LEU A 117 -28.42 -18.72 20.42
N LEU A 118 -28.24 -17.57 19.77
CA LEU A 118 -28.33 -16.23 20.38
C LEU A 118 -29.46 -15.39 19.80
N GLY A 119 -30.09 -15.83 18.71
CA GLY A 119 -30.97 -15.02 17.89
C GLY A 119 -30.20 -14.11 16.94
N LYS A 120 -30.87 -13.71 15.85
CA LYS A 120 -30.29 -12.92 14.76
C LYS A 120 -29.66 -11.58 15.18
N ARG A 121 -30.27 -10.88 16.15
CA ARG A 121 -29.78 -9.56 16.58
C ARG A 121 -28.47 -9.67 17.36
N GLN A 122 -28.42 -10.58 18.34
CA GLN A 122 -27.25 -10.70 19.22
C GLN A 122 -26.08 -11.37 18.50
N SER A 123 -26.35 -12.40 17.68
CA SER A 123 -25.33 -12.99 16.80
C SER A 123 -24.70 -11.96 15.84
N GLY A 124 -25.51 -11.12 15.20
CA GLY A 124 -25.00 -10.03 14.35
C GLY A 124 -24.13 -9.02 15.11
N HIS A 125 -24.51 -8.69 16.35
CA HIS A 125 -23.71 -7.82 17.21
C HIS A 125 -22.36 -8.46 17.59
N LEU A 126 -22.40 -9.71 18.06
CA LEU A 126 -21.22 -10.48 18.44
C LEU A 126 -20.26 -10.66 17.26
N LEU A 127 -20.77 -11.02 16.07
CA LEU A 127 -19.93 -11.17 14.87
C LEU A 127 -19.24 -9.86 14.46
N ARG A 128 -19.92 -8.72 14.61
CA ARG A 128 -19.30 -7.41 14.37
C ARG A 128 -18.16 -7.13 15.35
N MET A 129 -18.37 -7.38 16.65
CA MET A 129 -17.33 -7.20 17.67
C MET A 129 -16.15 -8.13 17.45
N ILE A 130 -16.41 -9.39 17.07
CA ILE A 130 -15.36 -10.35 16.71
C ILE A 130 -14.59 -9.86 15.49
N SER A 131 -15.27 -9.30 14.47
CA SER A 131 -14.60 -8.77 13.28
C SER A 131 -13.65 -7.64 13.66
N GLU A 132 -14.14 -6.64 14.40
CA GLU A 132 -13.35 -5.51 14.86
C GLU A 132 -12.13 -5.96 15.69
N PHE A 133 -12.34 -6.91 16.60
CA PHE A 133 -11.24 -7.47 17.40
C PHE A 133 -10.23 -8.24 16.55
N LEU A 134 -10.66 -9.08 15.62
CA LEU A 134 -9.75 -9.88 14.79
C LEU A 134 -8.97 -9.00 13.81
N ASP A 135 -9.60 -7.96 13.25
CA ASP A 135 -8.93 -6.98 12.39
C ASP A 135 -7.85 -6.22 13.18
N HIS A 136 -8.16 -5.78 14.42
CA HIS A 136 -7.15 -5.20 15.31
C HIS A 136 -6.07 -6.21 15.68
N SER A 137 -6.43 -7.47 15.95
CA SER A 137 -5.49 -8.51 16.35
C SER A 137 -4.47 -8.82 15.25
N ASP A 138 -4.93 -8.97 14.02
CA ASP A 138 -4.08 -9.22 12.85
C ASP A 138 -3.13 -8.03 12.62
N ARG A 139 -3.64 -6.81 12.73
CA ARG A 139 -2.86 -5.58 12.56
C ARG A 139 -1.81 -5.37 13.65
N ALA A 140 -2.20 -5.44 14.92
CA ALA A 140 -1.30 -5.24 16.06
C ALA A 140 -0.21 -6.32 16.10
N SER A 141 -0.55 -7.57 15.81
CA SER A 141 0.43 -8.66 15.75
C SER A 141 1.41 -8.46 14.60
N ARG A 142 0.95 -7.93 13.46
CA ARG A 142 1.81 -7.54 12.33
C ARG A 142 2.78 -6.44 12.69
N TRP A 143 2.32 -5.40 13.36
CA TRP A 143 3.19 -4.31 13.83
C TRP A 143 4.24 -4.82 14.82
N ALA A 144 3.83 -5.60 15.82
CA ALA A 144 4.77 -6.20 16.77
C ALA A 144 5.81 -7.09 16.06
N HIS A 145 5.41 -7.86 15.05
CA HIS A 145 6.33 -8.67 14.26
C HIS A 145 7.28 -7.82 13.40
N GLN A 146 6.75 -6.94 12.56
CA GLN A 146 7.53 -6.20 11.56
C GLN A 146 8.43 -5.12 12.17
N LEU A 147 8.00 -4.50 13.28
CA LEU A 147 8.71 -3.38 13.90
C LEU A 147 9.56 -3.80 15.11
N ALA A 148 9.18 -4.85 15.84
CA ALA A 148 9.87 -5.28 17.06
C ALA A 148 10.39 -6.74 17.01
N GLY A 149 10.11 -7.49 15.94
CA GLY A 149 10.61 -8.86 15.77
C GLY A 149 9.86 -9.91 16.61
N ALA A 150 8.63 -9.63 17.04
CA ALA A 150 7.84 -10.59 17.80
C ALA A 150 7.40 -11.79 16.93
N GLU A 151 7.71 -13.03 17.34
CA GLU A 151 7.40 -14.24 16.56
C GLU A 151 6.29 -15.10 17.18
N THR A 152 6.25 -15.23 18.50
CA THR A 152 5.31 -16.11 19.21
C THR A 152 4.95 -15.59 20.59
N ILE A 153 3.75 -15.95 21.05
CA ILE A 153 3.29 -15.69 22.42
C ILE A 153 3.89 -16.71 23.39
N ARG A 154 4.06 -16.31 24.65
CA ARG A 154 4.56 -17.16 25.75
C ARG A 154 3.41 -17.58 26.67
N THR A 155 2.69 -18.63 26.29
CA THR A 155 1.49 -19.06 27.04
C THR A 155 1.79 -19.58 28.45
N GLU A 156 3.01 -20.07 28.68
CA GLU A 156 3.45 -20.63 29.96
C GLU A 156 3.54 -19.57 31.08
N GLU A 157 3.82 -18.31 30.71
CA GLU A 157 4.00 -17.21 31.68
C GLU A 157 2.67 -16.58 32.11
N PHE A 158 1.64 -16.62 31.26
CA PHE A 158 0.41 -15.83 31.44
C PHE A 158 -0.86 -16.65 31.69
N GLY A 159 -0.79 -17.98 31.66
CA GLY A 159 -1.91 -18.90 31.96
C GLY A 159 -3.04 -18.94 30.91
N SER A 160 -3.21 -17.88 30.11
CA SER A 160 -4.16 -17.81 28.99
C SER A 160 -3.50 -17.29 27.71
N VAL A 161 -4.00 -17.74 26.56
CA VAL A 161 -3.54 -17.31 25.22
C VAL A 161 -3.78 -15.81 24.99
N ILE A 162 -4.89 -15.28 25.52
CA ILE A 162 -5.25 -13.86 25.41
C ILE A 162 -4.26 -13.02 26.21
N SER A 163 -4.04 -13.35 27.48
CA SER A 163 -3.14 -12.63 28.37
C SER A 163 -1.71 -12.66 27.84
N ALA A 164 -1.26 -13.79 27.29
CA ALA A 164 0.05 -13.91 26.64
C ALA A 164 0.17 -13.04 25.39
N TRP A 165 -0.90 -12.90 24.61
CA TRP A 165 -0.93 -12.02 23.44
C TRP A 165 -0.95 -10.54 23.81
N VAL A 166 -1.77 -10.13 24.78
CA VAL A 166 -1.78 -8.74 25.29
C VAL A 166 -0.44 -8.37 25.91
N GLY A 167 0.16 -9.29 26.69
CA GLY A 167 1.51 -9.12 27.23
C GLY A 167 2.55 -8.90 26.13
N LEU A 168 2.52 -9.74 25.09
CA LEU A 168 3.38 -9.56 23.91
C LEU A 168 3.18 -8.18 23.26
N LEU A 169 1.94 -7.72 23.10
CA LEU A 169 1.71 -6.38 22.55
C LEU A 169 2.26 -5.28 23.47
N ALA A 170 2.04 -5.38 24.78
CA ALA A 170 2.51 -4.39 25.74
C ALA A 170 4.04 -4.29 25.77
N GLU A 171 4.73 -5.44 25.75
CA GLU A 171 6.20 -5.51 25.71
C GLU A 171 6.78 -4.92 24.41
N ASN A 172 6.07 -5.08 23.29
CA ASN A 172 6.55 -4.69 21.97
C ASN A 172 6.07 -3.30 21.51
N ALA A 173 5.11 -2.66 22.19
CA ALA A 173 4.57 -1.36 21.80
C ALA A 173 5.64 -0.26 21.75
N ALA A 174 6.42 -0.09 22.83
CA ALA A 174 7.44 0.95 22.89
C ALA A 174 8.63 0.70 21.92
N PRO A 175 9.20 -0.52 21.82
CA PRO A 175 10.19 -0.84 20.80
C PRO A 175 9.68 -0.63 19.36
N ALA A 176 8.46 -1.11 19.06
CA ALA A 176 7.85 -0.95 17.75
C ALA A 176 7.65 0.52 17.37
N ALA A 177 7.13 1.34 18.30
CA ALA A 177 6.95 2.77 18.09
C ALA A 177 8.28 3.49 17.88
N THR A 178 9.33 3.10 18.62
CA THR A 178 10.68 3.66 18.46
C THR A 178 11.21 3.36 17.06
N ARG A 179 11.12 2.08 16.64
CA ARG A 179 11.54 1.67 15.30
C ARG A 179 10.75 2.38 14.20
N LEU A 180 9.45 2.52 14.37
CA LEU A 180 8.59 3.23 13.43
C LEU A 180 9.00 4.70 13.29
N ARG A 181 9.30 5.37 14.40
CA ARG A 181 9.77 6.76 14.40
C ARG A 181 11.11 6.91 13.67
N GLU A 182 12.03 5.98 13.84
CA GLU A 182 13.28 5.94 13.07
C GLU A 182 13.03 5.79 11.57
N LEU A 183 12.12 4.90 11.17
CA LEU A 183 11.74 4.70 9.77
C LEU A 183 11.07 5.95 9.19
N ILE A 184 10.17 6.60 9.93
CA ILE A 184 9.52 7.87 9.53
C ILE A 184 10.59 8.96 9.33
N THR A 185 11.50 9.10 10.30
CA THR A 185 12.60 10.08 10.22
C THR A 185 13.47 9.83 8.99
N ARG A 186 13.84 8.57 8.72
CA ARG A 186 14.63 8.21 7.55
C ARG A 186 13.88 8.47 6.24
N PHE A 187 12.59 8.13 6.20
CA PHE A 187 11.75 8.34 5.02
C PHE A 187 11.60 9.81 4.69
N ASN A 188 11.37 10.67 5.67
CA ASN A 188 11.31 12.12 5.47
C ASN A 188 12.65 12.67 4.94
N ALA A 189 13.77 12.22 5.48
CA ALA A 189 15.09 12.63 4.99
C ALA A 189 15.32 12.23 3.52
N VAL A 190 15.01 10.98 3.17
CA VAL A 190 15.14 10.48 1.78
C VAL A 190 14.15 11.18 0.84
N ASP A 191 12.93 11.46 1.30
CA ASP A 191 11.92 12.21 0.54
C ASP A 191 12.39 13.64 0.24
N ASP A 192 12.99 14.32 1.21
CA ASP A 192 13.56 15.66 1.03
C ASP A 192 14.74 15.66 0.05
N GLU A 193 15.66 14.70 0.18
CA GLU A 193 16.79 14.52 -0.77
C GLU A 193 16.29 14.25 -2.20
N LEU A 194 15.32 13.35 -2.34
CA LEU A 194 14.70 13.01 -3.62
C LEU A 194 13.99 14.22 -4.24
N ARG A 195 13.23 14.98 -3.44
CA ARG A 195 12.59 16.21 -3.88
C ARG A 195 13.62 17.24 -4.34
N HIS A 196 14.69 17.43 -3.58
CA HIS A 196 15.78 18.33 -3.96
C HIS A 196 16.39 17.94 -5.31
N ALA A 197 16.70 16.66 -5.51
CA ALA A 197 17.23 16.15 -6.77
C ALA A 197 16.25 16.34 -7.95
N VAL A 198 14.94 16.17 -7.72
CA VAL A 198 13.89 16.43 -8.72
C VAL A 198 13.79 17.92 -9.04
N PHE A 199 13.89 18.80 -8.05
CA PHE A 199 13.92 20.24 -8.27
C PHE A 199 15.13 20.66 -9.11
N GLU A 200 16.33 20.17 -8.76
CA GLU A 200 17.56 20.44 -9.51
C GLU A 200 17.47 19.96 -10.97
N PHE A 201 16.90 18.78 -11.18
CA PHE A 201 16.66 18.24 -12.53
C PHE A 201 15.76 19.17 -13.36
N ASN A 202 14.64 19.60 -12.78
CA ASN A 202 13.68 20.48 -13.45
C ASN A 202 14.23 21.89 -13.69
N GLU A 203 15.02 22.42 -12.75
CA GLU A 203 15.64 23.74 -12.87
C GLU A 203 16.67 23.76 -14.00
N SER A 204 17.53 22.73 -14.06
CA SER A 204 18.52 22.60 -15.13
C SER A 204 17.92 22.45 -16.53
N SER A 205 16.64 22.06 -16.58
CA SER A 205 15.86 21.88 -17.81
C SER A 205 15.08 23.14 -18.22
N GLN A 206 15.23 24.26 -17.50
CA GLN A 206 14.61 25.53 -17.86
C GLN A 206 15.38 26.26 -18.98
N PRO A 207 14.69 26.99 -19.88
CA PRO A 207 13.23 27.14 -19.95
C PRO A 207 12.52 25.91 -20.53
N VAL A 208 11.38 25.54 -19.94
CA VAL A 208 10.54 24.41 -20.40
C VAL A 208 9.92 24.72 -21.76
N ARG A 209 10.05 23.80 -22.71
CA ARG A 209 9.55 23.89 -24.09
C ARG A 209 8.98 22.55 -24.55
N TYR A 210 8.36 22.52 -25.72
CA TYR A 210 8.06 21.25 -26.40
C TYR A 210 9.33 20.40 -26.54
N GLY A 211 9.26 19.12 -26.20
CA GLY A 211 10.40 18.21 -26.18
C GLY A 211 11.26 18.28 -24.92
N SER A 212 11.05 19.24 -24.00
CA SER A 212 11.73 19.22 -22.70
C SER A 212 11.36 17.97 -21.90
N ILE A 213 12.31 17.45 -21.14
CA ILE A 213 12.10 16.38 -20.18
C ILE A 213 11.97 17.02 -18.80
N ILE A 214 10.95 16.61 -18.04
CA ILE A 214 10.72 17.02 -16.66
C ILE A 214 10.59 15.78 -15.78
N CYS A 215 10.80 15.93 -14.48
CA CYS A 215 10.56 14.88 -13.50
C CYS A 215 9.55 15.40 -12.47
N ARG A 216 8.47 14.67 -12.20
CA ARG A 216 7.53 15.04 -11.15
C ARG A 216 6.76 13.81 -10.65
N PRO A 217 6.37 13.78 -9.38
CA PRO A 217 5.49 12.74 -8.88
C PRO A 217 4.06 12.95 -9.35
N ASP A 218 3.27 11.88 -9.34
CA ASP A 218 1.82 11.96 -9.50
C ASP A 218 1.16 12.03 -8.11
N VAL A 219 0.15 12.89 -7.98
CA VAL A 219 -0.58 13.11 -6.73
C VAL A 219 -1.97 12.51 -6.89
N SER A 220 -2.26 11.47 -6.10
CA SER A 220 -3.61 10.90 -5.99
C SER A 220 -4.22 11.29 -4.65
N PRO A 221 -5.47 11.78 -4.62
CA PRO A 221 -6.16 12.07 -3.35
C PRO A 221 -6.51 10.80 -2.56
N SER A 222 -6.49 9.62 -3.19
CA SER A 222 -6.78 8.34 -2.53
C SER A 222 -5.56 7.64 -1.94
N ASP A 223 -4.36 8.18 -2.16
CA ASP A 223 -3.11 7.56 -1.70
C ASP A 223 -2.72 8.12 -0.33
N PRO A 224 -2.86 7.34 0.76
CA PRO A 224 -2.57 7.82 2.11
C PRO A 224 -1.08 8.06 2.36
N LEU A 225 -0.21 7.53 1.50
CA LEU A 225 1.23 7.75 1.56
C LEU A 225 1.71 8.69 0.45
N GLY A 226 0.81 9.36 -0.27
CA GLY A 226 1.13 10.22 -1.41
C GLY A 226 2.12 11.34 -1.05
N PRO A 227 2.86 11.88 -2.03
CA PRO A 227 2.77 11.61 -3.46
C PRO A 227 3.43 10.28 -3.89
N THR A 228 3.14 9.84 -5.12
CA THR A 228 3.79 8.65 -5.71
C THR A 228 5.23 8.94 -6.12
N GLU A 229 5.96 7.92 -6.58
CA GLU A 229 7.35 8.10 -7.03
C GLU A 229 7.48 9.17 -8.14
N PRO A 230 8.59 9.92 -8.19
CA PRO A 230 8.85 10.84 -9.28
C PRO A 230 8.97 10.12 -10.64
N VAL A 231 8.22 10.61 -11.64
CA VAL A 231 8.21 10.04 -12.99
C VAL A 231 8.80 11.03 -13.98
N PHE A 232 9.72 10.56 -14.82
CA PHE A 232 10.22 11.34 -15.96
C PHE A 232 9.17 11.41 -17.07
N ARG A 233 8.95 12.62 -17.58
CA ARG A 233 7.93 12.92 -18.60
C ARG A 233 8.49 13.85 -19.67
N VAL A 234 8.06 13.65 -20.91
CA VAL A 234 8.35 14.55 -22.02
C VAL A 234 7.21 15.53 -22.21
N VAL A 235 7.50 16.82 -22.38
CA VAL A 235 6.52 17.83 -22.73
C VAL A 235 6.09 17.65 -24.19
N THR A 236 4.87 17.17 -24.40
CA THR A 236 4.29 16.88 -25.71
C THR A 236 3.39 18.00 -26.23
N TYR A 237 3.01 18.93 -25.38
CA TYR A 237 2.32 20.16 -25.78
C TYR A 237 2.71 21.30 -24.85
N PHE A 238 2.90 22.49 -25.40
CA PHE A 238 3.18 23.69 -24.62
C PHE A 238 2.56 24.93 -25.28
N ASN A 239 1.60 25.55 -24.60
CA ASN A 239 1.01 26.81 -24.99
C ASN A 239 1.75 27.97 -24.32
N ARG A 240 2.48 28.77 -25.10
CA ARG A 240 3.27 29.89 -24.59
C ARG A 240 2.43 31.01 -23.96
N ALA A 241 1.22 31.25 -24.47
CA ALA A 241 0.37 32.34 -24.01
C ALA A 241 -0.33 32.01 -22.68
N THR A 242 -0.76 30.77 -22.51
CA THR A 242 -1.48 30.32 -21.29
C THR A 242 -0.57 29.60 -20.29
N GLY A 243 0.63 29.19 -20.71
CA GLY A 243 1.52 28.32 -19.94
C GLY A 243 1.03 26.87 -19.83
N LYS A 244 -0.12 26.50 -20.42
CA LYS A 244 -0.64 25.13 -20.35
C LYS A 244 0.34 24.15 -21.01
N ARG A 245 0.66 23.06 -20.32
CA ARG A 245 1.51 21.97 -20.84
C ARG A 245 0.79 20.62 -20.75
N GLN A 246 1.03 19.77 -21.73
CA GLN A 246 0.76 18.33 -21.60
C GLN A 246 2.09 17.59 -21.57
N THR A 247 2.16 16.57 -20.74
CA THR A 247 3.37 15.80 -20.48
C THR A 247 3.06 14.33 -20.53
N THR A 248 3.87 13.55 -21.22
CA THR A 248 3.69 12.11 -21.39
C THR A 248 4.82 11.38 -20.67
N PRO A 249 4.53 10.38 -19.80
CA PRO A 249 5.56 9.52 -19.20
C PRO A 249 6.53 8.95 -20.23
N ILE A 250 7.82 8.84 -19.88
CA ILE A 250 8.83 8.36 -20.83
C ILE A 250 8.53 6.97 -21.39
N ALA A 251 8.01 6.06 -20.56
CA ALA A 251 7.63 4.73 -21.02
C ALA A 251 6.58 4.82 -22.14
N GLU A 252 5.55 5.64 -21.97
CA GLU A 252 4.51 5.87 -22.97
C GLU A 252 5.05 6.61 -24.21
N TYR A 253 5.91 7.60 -24.00
CA TYR A 253 6.54 8.34 -25.09
C TYR A 253 7.37 7.42 -25.99
N LYS A 254 8.15 6.51 -25.40
CA LYS A 254 8.90 5.47 -26.14
C LYS A 254 7.97 4.53 -26.89
N ARG A 255 6.88 4.05 -26.27
CA ARG A 255 5.88 3.20 -26.96
C ARG A 255 5.29 3.93 -28.17
N GLY A 256 4.93 5.19 -28.01
CA GLY A 256 4.43 6.03 -29.11
C GLY A 256 5.47 6.27 -30.20
N HIS A 257 6.75 6.35 -29.85
CA HIS A 257 7.85 6.44 -30.82
C HIS A 257 7.99 5.15 -31.64
N ILE A 258 8.09 4.01 -30.95
CA ILE A 258 8.20 2.68 -31.59
C ILE A 258 7.01 2.46 -32.53
N LEU A 259 5.80 2.82 -32.11
CA LEU A 259 4.60 2.70 -32.95
C LEU A 259 4.68 3.58 -34.21
N ARG A 260 5.19 4.81 -34.10
CA ARG A 260 5.36 5.71 -35.25
C ARG A 260 6.41 5.20 -36.22
N GLU A 261 7.55 4.71 -35.73
CA GLU A 261 8.60 4.12 -36.56
C GLU A 261 8.11 2.84 -37.26
N LEU A 262 7.35 2.01 -36.54
CA LEU A 262 6.75 0.81 -37.11
C LEU A 262 5.78 1.15 -38.23
N ARG A 263 4.88 2.12 -38.00
CA ARG A 263 3.96 2.60 -39.04
C ARG A 263 4.70 3.14 -40.25
N ALA A 264 5.71 4.00 -40.05
CA ALA A 264 6.51 4.52 -41.16
C ALA A 264 7.21 3.40 -41.95
N SER A 265 7.80 2.42 -41.26
CA SER A 265 8.41 1.25 -41.91
C SER A 265 7.41 0.42 -42.70
N LEU A 266 6.21 0.19 -42.16
CA LEU A 266 5.13 -0.51 -42.85
C LEU A 266 4.64 0.29 -44.05
N THR A 267 4.46 1.61 -43.94
CA THR A 267 4.10 2.48 -45.07
C THR A 267 5.10 2.36 -46.21
N THR A 268 6.41 2.38 -45.91
CA THR A 268 7.46 2.21 -46.92
C THR A 268 7.43 0.82 -47.56
N LYS A 269 7.17 -0.24 -46.79
CA LYS A 269 7.13 -1.62 -47.29
C LYS A 269 5.89 -1.92 -48.12
N LEU A 270 4.74 -1.37 -47.74
CA LEU A 270 3.46 -1.63 -48.38
C LEU A 270 3.15 -0.65 -49.52
N GLY A 271 3.82 0.50 -49.57
CA GLY A 271 3.54 1.57 -50.54
C GLY A 271 2.20 2.28 -50.31
N ARG A 272 1.52 1.99 -49.19
CA ARG A 272 0.24 2.58 -48.77
C ARG A 272 0.19 2.75 -47.26
N GLU A 273 -0.80 3.47 -46.75
CA GLU A 273 -1.03 3.56 -45.31
C GLU A 273 -1.40 2.16 -44.74
N PRO A 274 -0.74 1.73 -43.64
CA PRO A 274 -0.98 0.41 -43.06
C PRO A 274 -2.31 0.36 -42.31
N GLU A 275 -3.04 -0.74 -42.49
CA GLU A 275 -4.29 -0.99 -41.78
C GLU A 275 -4.03 -1.31 -40.29
N PRO A 276 -5.00 -1.04 -39.40
CA PRO A 276 -4.85 -1.33 -37.97
C PRO A 276 -4.42 -2.78 -37.66
N ALA A 277 -4.96 -3.76 -38.38
CA ALA A 277 -4.63 -5.17 -38.23
C ALA A 277 -3.17 -5.49 -38.63
N GLU A 278 -2.64 -4.79 -39.64
CA GLU A 278 -1.24 -4.95 -40.08
C GLU A 278 -0.26 -4.38 -39.05
N VAL A 279 -0.62 -3.24 -38.45
CA VAL A 279 0.15 -2.63 -37.35
C VAL A 279 0.11 -3.53 -36.11
N GLU A 280 -1.05 -4.10 -35.79
CA GLU A 280 -1.21 -5.00 -34.65
C GLU A 280 -0.45 -6.31 -34.84
N GLY A 281 -0.54 -6.94 -36.01
CA GLY A 281 0.23 -8.15 -36.34
C GLY A 281 1.74 -7.90 -36.26
N ALA A 282 2.21 -6.75 -36.75
CA ALA A 282 3.62 -6.38 -36.65
C ALA A 282 4.07 -6.08 -35.21
N LEU A 283 3.19 -5.50 -34.39
CA LEU A 283 3.43 -5.29 -32.95
C LEU A 283 3.48 -6.60 -32.16
N GLN A 284 2.68 -7.59 -32.51
CA GLN A 284 2.66 -8.90 -31.86
C GLN A 284 3.90 -9.74 -32.24
N GLY A 285 4.42 -9.57 -33.46
CA GLY A 285 5.65 -10.23 -33.92
C GLY A 285 6.94 -9.76 -33.23
N GLN A 286 6.93 -8.60 -32.56
CA GLN A 286 8.07 -8.13 -31.77
C GLN A 286 8.01 -8.70 -30.34
N ARG A 287 9.08 -9.38 -29.89
CA ARG A 287 9.24 -9.78 -28.48
C ARG A 287 9.20 -8.54 -27.59
N ARG A 288 8.07 -8.31 -26.91
CA ARG A 288 7.85 -7.14 -26.05
C ARG A 288 8.63 -7.25 -24.75
N ARG A 289 9.74 -6.53 -24.65
CA ARG A 289 10.21 -6.05 -23.35
C ARG A 289 9.39 -4.81 -22.99
N SER A 290 8.96 -4.70 -21.74
CA SER A 290 8.32 -3.47 -21.25
C SER A 290 9.29 -2.30 -21.45
N THR A 291 8.78 -1.20 -22.02
CA THR A 291 9.56 0.03 -22.19
C THR A 291 9.93 0.59 -20.82
N SER A 292 11.23 0.76 -20.57
CA SER A 292 11.71 1.28 -19.31
C SER A 292 11.26 2.73 -19.06
N PRO A 293 11.02 3.12 -17.79
CA PRO A 293 10.65 4.48 -17.43
C PRO A 293 11.82 5.48 -17.52
N TRP A 294 13.06 4.98 -17.65
CA TRP A 294 14.28 5.78 -17.67
C TRP A 294 14.52 6.52 -18.98
N ILE A 295 15.08 7.73 -18.94
CA ILE A 295 15.56 8.47 -20.10
C ILE A 295 16.66 7.66 -20.80
N THR A 296 16.59 7.62 -22.13
CA THR A 296 17.59 6.97 -23.00
C THR A 296 18.21 8.00 -23.94
N ARG A 297 19.36 7.67 -24.52
CA ARG A 297 20.01 8.54 -25.53
C ARG A 297 19.13 8.78 -26.74
N GLU A 298 18.34 7.79 -27.15
CA GLU A 298 17.34 7.92 -28.23
C GLU A 298 16.28 8.97 -27.90
N VAL A 299 15.70 8.92 -26.69
CA VAL A 299 14.74 9.92 -26.23
C VAL A 299 15.38 11.32 -26.20
N ILE A 300 16.61 11.43 -25.67
CA ILE A 300 17.35 12.72 -25.63
C ILE A 300 17.57 13.26 -27.05
N SER A 301 17.92 12.40 -28.00
CA SER A 301 18.13 12.77 -29.40
C SER A 301 16.83 13.24 -30.06
N HIS A 302 15.73 12.49 -29.90
CA HIS A 302 14.42 12.86 -30.45
C HIS A 302 13.86 14.15 -29.81
N CYS A 303 14.22 14.42 -28.56
CA CYS A 303 13.91 15.67 -27.87
C CYS A 303 14.84 16.84 -28.24
N TYR A 304 15.83 16.64 -29.10
CA TYR A 304 16.85 17.63 -29.48
C TYR A 304 17.69 18.16 -28.29
N LEU A 305 17.89 17.31 -27.27
CA LEU A 305 18.61 17.65 -26.02
C LEU A 305 20.05 17.13 -25.99
N GLY A 306 20.66 16.84 -27.15
CA GLY A 306 21.98 16.20 -27.25
C GLY A 306 23.08 16.90 -26.43
N LYS A 307 23.10 18.24 -26.43
CA LYS A 307 24.08 19.05 -25.65
C LYS A 307 23.94 18.88 -24.13
N HIS A 308 22.76 18.45 -23.66
CA HIS A 308 22.46 18.25 -22.24
C HIS A 308 22.50 16.77 -21.84
N SER A 309 22.87 15.87 -22.76
CA SER A 309 22.77 14.41 -22.54
C SER A 309 23.52 13.94 -21.31
N SER A 310 24.74 14.44 -21.07
CA SER A 310 25.57 14.04 -19.93
C SER A 310 24.93 14.48 -18.61
N ASN A 311 24.45 15.72 -18.52
CA ASN A 311 23.80 16.26 -17.33
C ASN A 311 22.50 15.52 -17.01
N ILE A 312 21.64 15.31 -18.02
CA ILE A 312 20.36 14.61 -17.88
C ILE A 312 20.57 13.20 -17.34
N LEU A 313 21.51 12.45 -17.93
CA LEU A 313 21.80 11.08 -17.49
C LEU A 313 22.47 11.03 -16.11
N ARG A 314 23.28 12.03 -15.75
CA ARG A 314 23.88 12.15 -14.41
C ARG A 314 22.81 12.41 -13.35
N GLN A 315 21.94 13.39 -13.56
CA GLN A 315 20.88 13.70 -12.60
C GLN A 315 19.84 12.58 -12.51
N GLN A 316 19.54 11.88 -13.61
CA GLN A 316 18.72 10.67 -13.56
C GLN A 316 19.31 9.61 -12.62
N LYS A 317 20.62 9.36 -12.70
CA LYS A 317 21.28 8.41 -11.78
C LYS A 317 21.17 8.85 -10.33
N ASN A 318 21.31 10.15 -10.07
CA ASN A 318 21.15 10.72 -8.73
C ASN A 318 19.73 10.48 -8.18
N ILE A 319 18.71 10.81 -8.99
CA ILE A 319 17.30 10.56 -8.65
C ILE A 319 17.06 9.05 -8.41
N ALA A 320 17.59 8.20 -9.29
CA ALA A 320 17.41 6.75 -9.18
C ALA A 320 17.97 6.17 -7.87
N ALA A 321 19.10 6.72 -7.39
CA ALA A 321 19.72 6.28 -6.14
C ALA A 321 18.82 6.54 -4.92
N PHE A 322 18.20 7.73 -4.84
CA PHE A 322 17.25 8.05 -3.76
C PHE A 322 15.92 7.31 -3.93
N MET A 323 15.47 7.10 -5.17
CA MET A 323 14.22 6.40 -5.45
C MET A 323 14.22 4.95 -4.94
N GLU A 324 15.34 4.24 -5.03
CA GLU A 324 15.42 2.84 -4.57
C GLU A 324 15.12 2.72 -3.07
N GLU A 325 15.76 3.54 -2.25
CA GLU A 325 15.51 3.57 -0.82
C GLU A 325 14.12 4.12 -0.48
N TRP A 326 13.68 5.17 -1.18
CA TRP A 326 12.35 5.75 -1.01
C TRP A 326 11.24 4.72 -1.25
N LEU A 327 11.36 3.91 -2.31
CA LEU A 327 10.42 2.84 -2.64
C LEU A 327 10.44 1.72 -1.59
N ALA A 328 11.63 1.36 -1.09
CA ALA A 328 11.76 0.34 -0.05
C ALA A 328 11.09 0.79 1.26
N LEU A 329 11.31 2.03 1.70
CA LEU A 329 10.70 2.61 2.90
C LEU A 329 9.19 2.77 2.72
N ARG A 330 8.74 3.29 1.58
CA ARG A 330 7.32 3.36 1.24
C ARG A 330 6.65 1.99 1.29
N GLY A 331 7.30 0.96 0.74
CA GLY A 331 6.80 -0.41 0.76
C GLY A 331 6.63 -0.95 2.19
N GLN A 332 7.52 -0.58 3.11
CA GLN A 332 7.37 -0.92 4.53
C GLN A 332 6.13 -0.25 5.13
N PHE A 333 5.90 1.05 4.90
CA PHE A 333 4.68 1.71 5.39
C PHE A 333 3.41 1.17 4.75
N GLN A 334 3.44 0.79 3.47
CA GLN A 334 2.31 0.15 2.82
C GLN A 334 1.94 -1.17 3.51
N ALA A 335 2.92 -2.00 3.85
CA ALA A 335 2.67 -3.25 4.57
C ALA A 335 2.07 -3.05 5.98
N LEU A 336 2.37 -1.92 6.63
CA LEU A 336 1.79 -1.55 7.93
C LEU A 336 0.33 -1.09 7.81
N LEU A 337 -0.07 -0.60 6.63
CA LEU A 337 -1.42 -0.10 6.33
C LEU A 337 -2.35 -1.15 5.71
N GLU A 338 -1.83 -2.30 5.28
CA GLU A 338 -2.67 -3.37 4.75
C GLU A 338 -3.75 -3.77 5.78
N PRO A 339 -4.98 -4.09 5.35
CA PRO A 339 -6.04 -4.53 6.26
C PRO A 339 -5.65 -5.80 7.03
#